data_AF-A0A2R6LZ33-F1
#
_entry.id   AF-A0A2R6LZ33-F1
#
_cell.length_a   1.000
_cell.length_b   1.000
_cell.length_c   1.000
_cell.angle_alpha   90.00
_cell.angle_beta   90.00
_cell.angle_gamma   90.00
#
_symmetry.space_group_name_H-M   'P 1'
#
loop_
_entity.id
_entity.type
_entity.pdbx_description
1 polymer ?
#
loop_
_entity_poly.entity_id
_entity_poly.type
_entity_poly.pdbx_seq_one_letter_code
_entity_poly.pdbx_strand_id
1 'polypeptide(L)'
;LRSYYRENLELVLEEVAALGDELRGKTVVTADHGEMLGERLFGSPIREFGHWDGMYSDELLEIPWFVMTHTERKKTVAETPQRSTDIDTESVEEQLQNLGYRV
;
A
#
# COMPACT_ATOMS: atom_id res chain seq x y z
N LEU A 1 11.22 13.98 15.99
CA LEU A 1 10.27 13.45 14.98
C LEU A 1 10.95 12.48 14.03
N ARG A 2 11.87 12.91 13.15
CA ARG A 2 12.55 12.01 12.20
C ARG A 2 13.26 10.80 12.83
N SER A 3 13.85 10.95 14.03
CA SER A 3 14.45 9.84 14.77
C SER A 3 13.42 8.77 15.15
N TYR A 4 12.29 9.18 15.73
CA TYR A 4 11.19 8.29 16.11
C TYR A 4 10.48 7.67 14.90
N TYR A 5 10.35 8.42 13.79
CA TYR A 5 9.82 7.86 12.55
C TYR A 5 10.72 6.74 12.00
N ARG A 6 12.05 6.93 12.06
CA ARG A 6 13.01 5.89 11.69
C ARG A 6 12.96 4.70 12.64
N GLU A 7 12.89 4.92 13.95
CA GLU A 7 12.76 3.86 14.96
C GLU A 7 11.50 3.02 14.71
N ASN A 8 10.36 3.66 14.40
CA ASN A 8 9.14 2.95 14.03
C ASN A 8 9.33 2.10 12.77
N LEU A 9 9.99 2.65 11.74
CA LEU A 9 10.31 1.90 10.52
C LEU A 9 11.23 0.70 10.82
N GLU A 10 12.25 0.87 11.67
CA GLU A 10 13.17 -0.21 12.07
C GLU A 10 12.40 -1.37 12.71
N LEU A 11 11.47 -1.09 13.62
CA LEU A 11 10.61 -2.11 14.23
C LEU A 11 9.75 -2.86 13.20
N VAL A 12 9.15 -2.15 12.24
CA VAL A 12 8.36 -2.78 11.17
C VAL A 12 9.24 -3.63 10.26
N LEU A 13 10.46 -3.18 9.96
CA LEU A 13 11.39 -3.91 9.10
C LEU A 13 11.85 -5.23 9.73
N GLU A 14 11.93 -5.34 11.05
CA GLU A 14 12.18 -6.62 11.74
C GLU A 14 11.08 -7.65 11.45
N GLU A 15 9.81 -7.24 11.56
CA GLU A 15 8.65 -8.08 11.25
C GLU A 15 8.57 -8.43 9.76
N VAL A 16 8.86 -7.47 8.87
CA VAL A 16 8.91 -7.69 7.42
C VAL A 16 10.02 -8.68 7.05
N ALA A 17 11.17 -8.63 7.73
CA ALA A 17 12.26 -9.58 7.51
C ALA A 17 11.84 -11.01 7.92
N ALA A 18 11.25 -11.17 9.11
CA ALA A 18 10.73 -12.46 9.57
C ALA A 18 9.67 -13.03 8.62
N LEU A 19 8.73 -12.20 8.16
CA LEU A 19 7.73 -12.60 7.16
C LEU A 19 8.38 -12.97 5.82
N GLY A 20 9.42 -12.24 5.41
CA GLY A 20 10.19 -12.50 4.20
C GLY A 20 10.77 -13.91 4.13
N ASP A 21 11.21 -14.45 5.27
CA ASP A 21 11.76 -15.82 5.37
C ASP A 21 10.68 -16.90 5.20
N GLU A 22 9.42 -16.60 5.53
CA GLU A 22 8.29 -17.51 5.39
C GLU A 22 7.64 -17.46 4.00
N LEU A 23 7.69 -16.29 3.35
CA LEU A 23 7.10 -16.06 2.04
C LEU A 23 7.87 -16.78 0.93
N ARG A 24 7.15 -17.59 0.14
CA ARG A 24 7.70 -18.26 -1.04
C ARG A 24 7.45 -17.42 -2.29
N GLY A 25 8.44 -17.35 -3.18
CA GLY A 25 8.31 -16.66 -4.47
C GLY A 25 8.71 -15.19 -4.44
N LYS A 26 8.65 -14.55 -5.61
CA LYS A 26 9.01 -13.14 -5.76
C LYS A 26 8.10 -12.25 -4.91
N THR A 27 8.69 -11.55 -3.95
CA THR A 27 8.02 -10.62 -3.05
C THR A 27 8.59 -9.22 -3.23
N VAL A 28 7.73 -8.21 -3.14
CA VAL A 28 8.11 -6.79 -3.15
C VAL A 28 7.55 -6.16 -1.88
N VAL A 29 8.40 -5.41 -1.18
CA VAL A 29 8.00 -4.55 -0.06
C VAL A 29 7.93 -3.13 -0.59
N THR A 30 6.77 -2.49 -0.41
CA THR A 30 6.48 -1.13 -0.87
C THR A 30 5.61 -0.41 0.14
N ALA A 31 5.49 0.90 0.03
CA ALA A 31 4.48 1.69 0.73
C ALA A 31 3.36 2.11 -0.23
N ASP A 32 2.20 2.45 0.32
CA ASP A 32 1.10 3.11 -0.39
C ASP A 32 1.34 4.61 -0.56
N HIS A 33 1.97 5.24 0.42
CA HIS A 33 2.39 6.65 0.38
C HIS A 33 3.63 6.91 1.27
N GLY A 34 4.20 8.11 1.12
CA GLY A 34 5.19 8.68 2.05
C GLY A 34 4.54 9.55 3.13
N GLU A 35 5.33 10.31 3.88
CA GLU A 35 4.85 11.08 5.03
C GLU A 35 5.60 12.41 5.14
N MET A 36 4.88 13.53 5.25
CA MET A 36 5.51 14.82 5.59
C MET A 36 5.81 14.88 7.08
N LEU A 37 7.05 15.23 7.42
CA LEU A 37 7.60 15.36 8.77
C LEU A 37 8.04 16.81 9.05
N GLY A 38 7.36 17.79 8.45
CA GLY A 38 7.59 19.22 8.63
C GLY A 38 8.15 19.92 7.40
N GLU A 39 8.10 19.31 6.22
CA GLU A 39 8.44 19.91 4.94
C GLU A 39 7.46 21.04 4.56
N ARG A 40 7.84 21.82 3.56
CA ARG A 40 6.99 22.91 3.04
C ARG A 40 6.51 22.56 1.66
N LEU A 41 5.21 22.60 1.45
CA LEU A 41 4.65 22.59 0.11
C LEU A 41 5.06 23.86 -0.65
N PHE A 42 5.25 23.73 -1.96
CA PHE A 42 5.60 24.84 -2.82
C PHE A 42 4.57 25.98 -2.69
N GLY A 43 5.05 27.19 -2.36
CA GLY A 43 4.20 28.37 -2.19
C GLY A 43 3.49 28.47 -0.82
N SER A 44 3.61 27.49 0.07
CA SER A 44 3.04 27.56 1.42
C SER A 44 4.02 28.22 2.42
N PRO A 45 3.58 29.16 3.26
CA PRO A 45 4.40 29.71 4.34
C PRO A 45 4.49 28.76 5.56
N ILE A 46 3.63 27.74 5.62
CA ILE A 46 3.45 26.84 6.77
C ILE A 46 4.21 25.52 6.51
N ARG A 47 4.65 24.87 7.59
CA ARG A 47 5.21 23.51 7.52
C ARG A 47 4.09 22.51 7.69
N GLU A 48 4.05 21.53 6.80
CA GLU A 48 3.02 20.51 6.78
C GLU A 48 3.52 19.21 7.42
N PHE A 49 2.60 18.47 8.02
CA PHE A 49 2.81 17.16 8.63
C PHE A 49 1.63 16.28 8.24
N GLY A 50 1.87 14.99 8.02
CA GLY A 50 0.81 14.09 7.57
C GLY A 50 0.85 13.80 6.07
N HIS A 51 -0.29 13.31 5.59
CA HIS A 51 -0.57 12.98 4.20
C HIS A 51 -2.05 13.31 3.88
N TRP A 52 -2.42 14.60 3.91
CA TRP A 52 -3.82 15.00 3.67
C TRP A 52 -4.23 14.76 2.22
N ASP A 53 -5.50 14.41 2.01
CA ASP A 53 -6.06 14.19 0.68
C ASP A 53 -5.84 15.40 -0.25
N GLY A 54 -5.36 15.12 -1.46
CA GLY A 54 -5.10 16.14 -2.48
C GLY A 54 -3.77 16.88 -2.34
N MET A 55 -2.90 16.50 -1.40
CA MET A 55 -1.53 16.99 -1.33
C MET A 55 -0.60 16.18 -2.24
N TYR A 56 0.25 16.89 -2.99
CA TYR A 56 1.26 16.29 -3.85
C TYR A 56 2.61 16.91 -3.53
N SER A 57 3.52 16.10 -3.01
CA SER A 57 4.93 16.44 -2.83
C SER A 57 5.77 15.18 -2.99
N ASP A 58 7.07 15.35 -3.24
CA ASP A 58 7.99 14.22 -3.38
C ASP A 58 8.01 13.39 -2.10
N GLU A 59 7.89 14.01 -0.93
CA GLU A 59 7.85 13.31 0.36
C GLU A 59 6.63 12.38 0.53
N LEU A 60 5.53 12.62 -0.20
CA LEU A 60 4.34 11.78 -0.18
C LEU A 60 4.32 10.73 -1.30
N LEU A 61 5.04 11.00 -2.41
CA LEU A 61 4.96 10.21 -3.64
C LEU A 61 6.19 9.31 -3.86
N GLU A 62 7.35 9.69 -3.35
CA GLU A 62 8.57 8.89 -3.43
C GLU A 62 8.56 7.76 -2.40
N ILE A 63 8.00 6.62 -2.81
CA ILE A 63 7.87 5.42 -1.98
C ILE A 63 8.98 4.39 -2.27
N PRO A 64 9.33 3.54 -1.28
CA PRO A 64 10.28 2.46 -1.50
C PRO A 64 9.71 1.39 -2.42
N TRP A 65 10.57 0.82 -3.27
CA TRP A 65 10.26 -0.39 -4.04
C TRP A 65 11.38 -1.41 -3.85
N PHE A 66 11.26 -2.22 -2.80
CA PHE A 66 12.28 -3.20 -2.44
C PHE A 66 11.89 -4.61 -2.90
N VAL A 67 12.66 -5.17 -3.83
CA VAL A 67 12.45 -6.54 -4.30
C VAL A 67 13.23 -7.50 -3.41
N MET A 68 12.53 -8.35 -2.66
CA MET A 68 13.17 -9.38 -1.84
C MET A 68 13.86 -10.42 -2.73
N THR A 69 15.04 -10.86 -2.31
CA THR A 69 15.81 -11.87 -3.05
C THR A 69 15.25 -13.24 -2.74
N HIS A 70 14.72 -13.92 -3.76
CA HIS A 70 14.26 -15.29 -3.66
C HIS A 70 14.88 -16.13 -4.76
N THR A 71 15.27 -17.35 -4.41
CA THR A 71 15.84 -18.34 -5.35
C THR A 71 14.77 -19.10 -6.13
N GLU A 72 13.53 -19.16 -5.61
CA GLU A 72 12.43 -19.92 -6.18
C GLU A 72 11.21 -19.04 -6.45
N ARG A 73 10.46 -19.33 -7.52
CA ARG A 73 9.19 -18.67 -7.88
C ARG A 73 8.01 -19.51 -7.41
N LYS A 74 6.89 -18.87 -7.00
CA LYS A 74 5.61 -19.58 -6.76
C LYS A 74 5.25 -20.41 -7.99
N LYS A 75 4.92 -21.69 -7.79
CA LYS A 75 4.32 -22.52 -8.82
C LYS A 75 2.90 -22.02 -9.06
N THR A 76 2.61 -21.59 -10.29
CA THR A 76 1.25 -21.25 -10.71
C THR A 76 0.63 -22.48 -11.37
N VAL A 77 -0.59 -22.83 -10.95
CA VAL A 77 -1.36 -23.92 -11.56
C VAL A 77 -2.56 -23.27 -12.25
N ALA A 78 -2.87 -23.70 -13.46
CA ALA A 78 -4.10 -23.27 -14.12
C ALA A 78 -5.30 -23.83 -13.35
N GLU A 79 -6.19 -22.96 -12.89
CA GLU A 79 -7.48 -23.34 -12.32
C GLU A 79 -8.58 -23.20 -13.38
N THR A 80 -9.58 -24.09 -13.33
CA THR A 80 -10.77 -23.95 -14.17
C THR A 80 -11.58 -22.76 -13.67
N PRO A 81 -12.02 -21.83 -14.53
CA PRO A 81 -12.85 -20.71 -14.11
C PRO A 81 -14.07 -21.20 -13.33
N GLN A 82 -14.14 -20.85 -12.05
CA GLN A 82 -15.35 -21.08 -11.27
C GLN A 82 -16.33 -19.95 -11.55
N ARG A 83 -17.52 -20.31 -12.04
CA ARG A 83 -18.65 -19.38 -12.10
C ARG A 83 -19.18 -19.27 -10.67
N SER A 84 -18.98 -18.13 -10.00
CA SER A 84 -19.67 -17.86 -8.74
C SER A 84 -21.18 -17.83 -9.04
N THR A 85 -21.92 -18.80 -8.54
CA THR A 85 -23.37 -18.94 -8.82
C THR A 85 -24.26 -18.06 -7.95
N ASP A 86 -23.71 -17.44 -6.91
CA ASP A 86 -24.47 -16.70 -5.91
C ASP A 86 -23.93 -15.27 -5.75
N ILE A 87 -23.85 -14.52 -6.84
CA ILE A 87 -23.73 -13.07 -6.73
C ILE A 87 -25.14 -12.54 -6.58
N ASP A 88 -25.49 -12.13 -5.35
CA ASP A 88 -26.71 -11.37 -5.11
C ASP A 88 -26.59 -10.04 -5.85
N THR A 89 -27.31 -9.97 -6.97
CA THR A 89 -27.25 -8.83 -7.88
C THR A 89 -27.82 -7.59 -7.20
N GLU A 90 -28.75 -7.75 -6.25
CA GLU A 90 -29.34 -6.66 -5.48
C GLU A 90 -28.29 -6.02 -4.55
N SER A 91 -27.49 -6.85 -3.86
CA SER A 91 -26.35 -6.39 -3.05
C SER A 91 -25.28 -5.66 -3.88
N VAL A 92 -25.01 -6.11 -5.10
CA VAL A 92 -24.07 -5.43 -6.01
C VAL A 92 -24.61 -4.06 -6.46
N GLU A 93 -25.91 -3.96 -6.74
CA GLU A 93 -26.53 -2.69 -7.14
C GLU A 93 -26.50 -1.65 -6.01
N GLU A 94 -26.83 -2.06 -4.79
CA GLU A 94 -26.73 -1.20 -3.61
C GLU A 94 -25.29 -0.71 -3.39
N GLN A 95 -24.31 -1.62 -3.50
CA GLN A 95 -22.90 -1.25 -3.34
C GLN A 95 -22.43 -0.27 -4.43
N LEU A 96 -22.88 -0.45 -5.68
CA LEU A 96 -22.57 0.47 -6.77
C LEU A 96 -23.24 1.84 -6.62
N GLN A 97 -24.46 1.90 -6.08
CA GLN A 97 -25.14 3.16 -5.74
C GLN A 97 -24.40 3.91 -4.63
N ASN A 98 -24.00 3.19 -3.56
CA ASN A 98 -23.24 3.79 -2.45
C ASN A 98 -21.87 4.34 -2.89
N LEU A 99 -21.25 3.70 -3.89
CA LEU A 99 -20.01 4.17 -4.51
C LEU A 99 -20.24 5.26 -5.59
N GLY A 100 -21.49 5.60 -5.91
CA GLY A 100 -21.84 6.64 -6.88
C GLY A 100 -21.73 6.23 -8.35
N TYR A 101 -21.57 4.93 -8.64
CA TYR A 101 -21.49 4.41 -10.01
C TYR A 101 -22.86 4.14 -10.64
N ARG A 102 -23.94 4.15 -9.85
CA ARG A 102 -25.33 4.04 -10.29
C ARG A 102 -26.21 5.02 -9.53
N VAL A 103 -27.32 5.44 -10.16
CA VAL A 103 -28.32 6.38 -9.63
C VAL A 103 -29.65 5.67 -9.52
#